data_AF-A0A6G8NFE0-F1
#
_entry.id   AF-A0A6G8NFE0-F1
#
_cell.length_a   1.000
_cell.length_b   1.000
_cell.length_c   1.000
_cell.angle_alpha   90.00
_cell.angle_beta   90.00
_cell.angle_gamma   90.00
#
_symmetry.space_group_name_H-M   'P 1'
#
loop_
_entity.id
_entity.type
_entity.pdbx_description
1 polymer ?
#
loop_
_entity_poly.entity_id
_entity_poly.type
_entity_poly.pdbx_seq_one_letter_code
_entity_poly.pdbx_strand_id
1 'polypeptide(L)'
;MKFLKTMICMLGCFTSLHMEATMAGDKAMGFSFNGYNMSNAETNFGVRDDKFLLVMRGKTGGGDMRGFGIFEGTVDASNQAKFDGLRNSVCSLTRVPQIKPGNNAFLSSSVTCDDGREVAATLDLAGLGAEAGQFITPSEEIVKSFFDNGEKVAKLDASFDVKPQNGKLLVTLKFVNSGRVEIAFKSPATWEGHYNPIAANSYVAVSGDQASYESSKNPNETLFIPWFGGDAMINRADYPDDVVRVGPGQARYAKFLVYPDDRFKSGRYTVGGNLAIRDVLAPSGLKGRVEFSAERSIVDIPADYPANQKELGEFEVYRRAKLFDQIHGIGDTVAESGYYRAFGEKGERDDFPQRLLKGDKYPARQVENQTRNGRTTLGPAVLWRWEAYPDAQMTARSEERCPRSGLWLATIPSYGLSEYMTHLLHTTQYAHSVEADDRIPSLGLGDREREAQVVWTWLGPKNA
;
A
#
# COMPACT_ATOMS: atom_id res chain seq x y z
N MET A 1 14.90 -12.46 -41.20
CA MET A 1 14.87 -11.13 -41.85
C MET A 1 13.41 -10.67 -41.91
N LYS A 2 12.98 -9.84 -40.93
CA LYS A 2 11.67 -9.18 -40.73
C LYS A 2 11.32 -9.22 -39.24
N PHE A 3 11.77 -8.22 -38.48
CA PHE A 3 11.20 -7.79 -37.20
C PHE A 3 11.87 -6.46 -36.83
N LEU A 4 11.31 -5.33 -37.28
CA LEU A 4 11.57 -4.00 -36.73
C LEU A 4 10.55 -3.01 -37.36
N LYS A 5 9.35 -2.88 -36.77
CA LYS A 5 8.38 -1.83 -37.14
C LYS A 5 7.28 -1.65 -36.08
N THR A 6 7.63 -1.35 -34.84
CA THR A 6 6.61 -1.01 -33.81
C THR A 6 7.12 -0.05 -32.72
N MET A 7 7.81 1.04 -33.07
CA MET A 7 8.23 2.02 -32.05
C MET A 7 8.32 3.47 -32.58
N ILE A 8 7.31 3.91 -33.35
CA ILE A 8 7.15 5.32 -33.80
C ILE A 8 5.69 5.76 -33.60
N CYS A 9 5.15 5.64 -32.38
CA CYS A 9 3.76 6.07 -32.11
C CYS A 9 3.54 6.83 -30.79
N MET A 10 4.58 7.29 -30.11
CA MET A 10 4.43 8.12 -28.89
C MET A 10 4.82 9.60 -29.04
N LEU A 11 5.22 10.06 -30.23
CA LEU A 11 5.18 11.51 -30.59
C LEU A 11 3.78 12.00 -31.03
N GLY A 12 2.76 11.13 -30.89
CA GLY A 12 1.38 11.35 -31.33
C GLY A 12 0.63 12.51 -30.66
N CYS A 13 1.08 13.01 -29.50
CA CYS A 13 0.41 14.13 -28.84
C CYS A 13 0.83 15.52 -29.35
N PHE A 14 1.90 15.62 -30.16
CA PHE A 14 2.25 16.87 -30.85
C PHE A 14 1.86 16.90 -32.34
N THR A 15 1.31 15.80 -32.87
CA THR A 15 1.14 15.58 -34.32
C THR A 15 -0.30 15.54 -34.83
N SER A 16 -1.31 15.83 -34.00
CA SER A 16 -2.71 15.94 -34.46
C SER A 16 -3.17 17.39 -34.73
N LEU A 17 -2.25 18.27 -35.14
CA LEU A 17 -2.58 19.48 -35.89
C LEU A 17 -2.02 19.29 -37.30
N HIS A 18 -2.91 19.00 -38.24
CA HIS A 18 -2.63 19.12 -39.67
C HIS A 18 -2.20 20.56 -39.97
N MET A 19 -0.96 20.75 -40.40
CA MET A 19 -0.61 21.84 -41.32
C MET A 19 0.60 21.43 -42.17
N GLU A 20 0.48 21.77 -43.44
CA GLU A 20 1.43 21.56 -44.52
C GLU A 20 2.79 22.22 -44.26
N ALA A 21 3.76 21.80 -45.08
CA ALA A 21 5.16 22.17 -45.08
C ALA A 21 5.44 23.68 -45.11
N THR A 22 6.71 23.99 -44.79
CA THR A 22 7.43 25.27 -44.83
C THR A 22 7.24 26.22 -43.66
N MET A 23 8.15 26.16 -42.68
CA MET A 23 9.10 27.24 -42.32
C MET A 23 10.25 26.66 -41.47
N ALA A 24 11.49 26.94 -41.88
CA ALA A 24 12.67 26.72 -41.05
C ALA A 24 12.72 27.84 -40.00
N GLY A 25 12.18 27.57 -38.81
CA GLY A 25 12.09 28.55 -37.72
C GLY A 25 11.70 27.97 -36.37
N ASP A 26 11.03 26.82 -36.33
CA ASP A 26 10.45 26.34 -35.08
C ASP A 26 11.49 25.54 -34.27
N LYS A 27 12.02 26.17 -33.21
CA LYS A 27 12.77 25.47 -32.15
C LYS A 27 11.83 24.58 -31.34
N ALA A 28 11.33 23.50 -31.94
CA ALA A 28 10.57 22.49 -31.24
C ALA A 28 11.53 21.56 -30.47
N MET A 29 11.34 21.43 -29.17
CA MET A 29 12.13 20.54 -28.32
C MET A 29 11.21 19.82 -27.34
N GLY A 30 11.39 18.50 -27.20
CA GLY A 30 10.58 17.68 -26.30
C GLY A 30 11.43 16.73 -25.48
N PHE A 31 11.04 16.56 -24.22
CA PHE A 31 11.66 15.66 -23.27
C PHE A 31 10.60 14.86 -22.53
N SER A 32 10.92 13.62 -22.18
CA SER A 32 10.15 12.80 -21.27
C SER A 32 11.07 12.35 -20.13
N PHE A 33 10.60 12.52 -18.92
CA PHE A 33 11.34 12.20 -17.71
C PHE A 33 10.50 11.25 -16.86
N ASN A 34 11.04 10.05 -16.63
CA ASN A 34 10.49 9.13 -15.66
C ASN A 34 11.22 9.36 -14.33
N GLY A 35 10.61 10.19 -13.48
CA GLY A 35 11.15 10.56 -12.17
C GLY A 35 11.06 9.44 -11.14
N TYR A 36 10.74 9.81 -9.89
CA TYR A 36 10.69 8.88 -8.75
C TYR A 36 9.34 8.18 -8.63
N ASN A 37 8.87 7.54 -9.70
CA ASN A 37 7.66 6.70 -9.66
C ASN A 37 7.96 5.24 -10.03
N MET A 38 7.12 4.33 -9.56
CA MET A 38 7.31 2.89 -9.69
C MET A 38 6.53 2.30 -10.89
N SER A 39 5.58 3.04 -11.43
CA SER A 39 4.65 2.62 -12.48
C SER A 39 5.10 3.00 -13.90
N ASN A 40 6.28 3.61 -14.03
CA ASN A 40 6.80 4.20 -15.27
C ASN A 40 5.81 5.22 -15.88
N ALA A 41 5.22 6.05 -15.02
CA ALA A 41 4.32 7.13 -15.41
C ALA A 41 5.14 8.34 -15.87
N GLU A 42 5.45 8.38 -17.16
CA GLU A 42 6.31 9.39 -17.77
C GLU A 42 5.73 10.82 -17.77
N THR A 43 6.49 11.76 -17.21
CA THR A 43 6.20 13.20 -17.31
C THR A 43 6.86 13.77 -18.56
N ASN A 44 6.06 14.35 -19.45
CA ASN A 44 6.52 14.90 -20.71
C ASN A 44 6.51 16.43 -20.64
N PHE A 45 7.56 17.09 -21.14
CA PHE A 45 7.62 18.54 -21.21
C PHE A 45 8.34 18.99 -22.48
N GLY A 46 7.95 20.13 -23.02
CA GLY A 46 8.55 20.63 -24.27
C GLY A 46 8.17 22.07 -24.56
N VAL A 47 8.86 22.63 -25.55
CA VAL A 47 8.63 23.99 -26.06
C VAL A 47 8.44 23.97 -27.58
N ARG A 48 7.54 24.83 -28.06
CA ARG A 48 7.35 25.18 -29.47
C ARG A 48 6.86 26.62 -29.52
N ASP A 49 7.48 27.46 -30.35
CA ASP A 49 7.09 28.86 -30.57
C ASP A 49 6.94 29.66 -29.27
N ASP A 50 7.95 29.58 -28.40
CA ASP A 50 7.99 30.19 -27.05
C ASP A 50 6.86 29.75 -26.10
N LYS A 51 6.09 28.72 -26.47
CA LYS A 51 5.07 28.12 -25.62
C LYS A 51 5.53 26.78 -25.10
N PHE A 52 5.23 26.50 -23.84
CA PHE A 52 5.46 25.18 -23.27
C PHE A 52 4.20 24.36 -23.12
N LEU A 53 4.42 23.05 -23.10
CA LEU A 53 3.47 22.06 -22.65
C LEU A 53 4.15 21.17 -21.62
N LEU A 54 3.49 20.96 -20.48
CA LEU A 54 3.84 19.97 -19.47
C LEU A 54 2.68 18.99 -19.33
N VAL A 55 2.95 17.71 -19.54
CA VAL A 55 2.05 16.60 -19.21
C VAL A 55 2.68 15.81 -18.07
N MET A 56 2.26 16.15 -16.85
CA MET A 56 2.73 15.54 -15.62
C MET A 56 1.89 14.31 -15.30
N ARG A 57 2.51 13.12 -15.30
CA ARG A 57 1.84 11.84 -14.96
C ARG A 57 2.43 11.16 -13.73
N GLY A 58 3.69 11.44 -13.45
CA GLY A 58 4.46 10.84 -12.38
C GLY A 58 4.89 11.86 -11.34
N LYS A 59 5.24 11.38 -10.15
CA LYS A 59 5.98 12.17 -9.17
C LYS A 59 7.36 12.56 -9.74
N THR A 60 7.54 13.84 -9.99
CA THR A 60 8.83 14.47 -10.24
C THR A 60 9.42 14.94 -8.91
N GLY A 61 10.75 14.98 -8.75
CA GLY A 61 11.39 15.22 -7.45
C GLY A 61 10.85 16.47 -6.73
N GLY A 62 10.67 16.38 -5.41
CA GLY A 62 10.01 17.43 -4.60
C GLY A 62 8.63 17.01 -4.08
N GLY A 63 8.36 17.22 -2.79
CA GLY A 63 7.08 16.86 -2.16
C GLY A 63 5.94 17.85 -2.42
N ASP A 64 6.18 18.86 -3.24
CA ASP A 64 5.33 20.02 -3.52
C ASP A 64 4.52 19.88 -4.81
N MET A 65 4.99 19.12 -5.80
CA MET A 65 4.25 18.83 -7.02
C MET A 65 3.28 17.65 -6.83
N ARG A 66 2.09 17.95 -6.32
CA ARG A 66 1.05 16.96 -6.02
C ARG A 66 0.15 16.71 -7.23
N GLY A 67 -0.41 15.51 -7.31
CA GLY A 67 -1.37 15.17 -8.37
C GLY A 67 -0.74 14.91 -9.74
N PHE A 68 -1.57 14.95 -10.78
CA PHE A 68 -1.17 14.84 -12.18
C PHE A 68 -1.96 15.82 -13.04
N GLY A 69 -1.45 16.21 -14.20
CA GLY A 69 -2.10 17.26 -14.99
C GLY A 69 -1.43 17.62 -16.32
N ILE A 70 -2.10 18.51 -17.05
CA ILE A 70 -1.59 19.21 -18.22
C ILE A 70 -1.50 20.69 -17.88
N PHE A 71 -0.35 21.27 -18.15
CA PHE A 71 -0.05 22.69 -17.96
C PHE A 71 0.50 23.27 -19.25
N GLU A 72 0.17 24.53 -19.51
CA GLU A 72 0.67 25.25 -20.67
C GLU A 72 0.99 26.70 -20.30
N GLY A 73 1.82 27.36 -21.10
CA GLY A 73 2.17 28.75 -20.87
C GLY A 73 3.26 29.22 -21.81
N THR A 74 3.89 30.34 -21.48
CA THR A 74 5.03 30.90 -22.21
C THR A 74 6.33 30.57 -21.50
N VAL A 75 7.37 30.29 -22.28
CA VAL A 75 8.72 30.01 -21.75
C VAL A 75 9.41 31.33 -21.45
N ASP A 76 9.84 31.51 -20.19
CA ASP A 76 10.68 32.64 -19.81
C ASP A 76 12.16 32.41 -20.20
N ALA A 77 12.97 33.47 -20.17
CA ALA A 77 14.37 33.41 -20.55
C ALA A 77 15.21 32.44 -19.70
N SER A 78 14.86 32.22 -18.43
CA SER A 78 15.57 31.29 -17.54
C SER A 78 15.30 29.85 -17.96
N ASN A 79 14.03 29.50 -18.19
CA ASN A 79 13.62 28.20 -18.69
C ASN A 79 14.18 27.94 -20.09
N GLN A 80 14.17 28.94 -20.98
CA GLN A 80 14.77 28.83 -22.31
C GLN A 80 16.26 28.46 -22.25
N ALA A 81 17.02 29.13 -21.38
CA ALA A 81 18.44 28.81 -21.18
C ALA A 81 18.66 27.37 -20.66
N LYS A 82 17.76 26.85 -19.82
CA LYS A 82 17.81 25.46 -19.35
C LYS A 82 17.48 24.47 -20.46
N PHE A 83 16.51 24.77 -21.31
CA PHE A 83 16.21 23.98 -22.51
C PHE A 83 17.39 23.93 -23.47
N ASP A 84 18.02 25.08 -23.74
CA ASP A 84 19.20 25.16 -24.59
C ASP A 84 20.36 24.35 -23.98
N GLY A 85 20.54 24.41 -22.66
CA GLY A 85 21.49 23.58 -21.91
C GLY A 85 21.23 22.08 -22.08
N LEU A 86 20.00 21.62 -21.84
CA LEU A 86 19.60 20.22 -22.04
C LEU A 86 19.81 19.75 -23.48
N ARG A 87 19.40 20.58 -24.45
CA ARG A 87 19.61 20.31 -25.87
C ARG A 87 21.09 20.14 -26.17
N ASN A 88 21.94 21.05 -25.71
CA ASN A 88 23.38 21.00 -25.94
C ASN A 88 24.02 19.76 -25.30
N SER A 89 23.59 19.37 -24.08
CA SER A 89 24.03 18.13 -23.44
C SER A 89 23.60 16.87 -24.20
N VAL A 90 22.38 16.85 -24.77
CA VAL A 90 21.94 15.73 -25.63
C VAL A 90 22.72 15.70 -26.94
N CYS A 91 22.94 16.85 -27.56
CA CYS A 91 23.68 16.97 -28.82
C CYS A 91 25.17 16.65 -28.67
N SER A 92 25.77 16.84 -27.51
CA SER A 92 27.18 16.50 -27.27
C SER A 92 27.42 15.00 -27.08
N LEU A 93 26.37 14.19 -26.91
CA LEU A 93 26.48 12.74 -26.78
C LEU A 93 27.06 12.12 -28.06
N THR A 94 28.26 11.56 -27.94
CA THR A 94 28.93 10.80 -29.01
C THR A 94 28.41 9.37 -29.10
N ARG A 95 27.80 8.85 -28.02
CA ARG A 95 27.11 7.56 -27.94
C ARG A 95 25.89 7.69 -27.05
N VAL A 96 24.77 7.12 -27.48
CA VAL A 96 23.55 7.02 -26.68
C VAL A 96 23.65 5.78 -25.78
N PRO A 97 23.69 5.92 -24.44
CA PRO A 97 23.66 4.77 -23.54
C PRO A 97 22.36 3.98 -23.78
N GLN A 98 22.47 2.66 -23.98
CA GLN A 98 21.27 1.82 -24.07
C GLN A 98 20.67 1.61 -22.68
N ILE A 99 19.34 1.72 -22.60
CA ILE A 99 18.59 1.42 -21.38
C ILE A 99 18.83 -0.03 -20.97
N LYS A 100 19.29 -0.23 -19.74
CA LYS A 100 19.28 -1.56 -19.12
C LYS A 100 17.85 -1.94 -18.74
N PRO A 101 17.37 -3.16 -19.09
CA PRO A 101 16.07 -3.63 -18.64
C PRO A 101 15.92 -3.52 -17.13
N GLY A 102 14.77 -3.00 -16.68
CA GLY A 102 14.45 -2.85 -15.26
C GLY A 102 14.88 -1.51 -14.64
N ASN A 103 15.61 -0.65 -15.35
CA ASN A 103 15.84 0.71 -14.86
C ASN A 103 14.64 1.63 -15.16
N ASN A 104 14.09 2.26 -14.13
CA ASN A 104 13.01 3.24 -14.24
C ASN A 104 13.51 4.70 -14.38
N ALA A 105 14.78 4.99 -14.09
CA ALA A 105 15.33 6.33 -14.23
C ALA A 105 15.87 6.54 -15.65
N PHE A 106 15.06 7.18 -16.51
CA PHE A 106 15.46 7.52 -17.87
C PHE A 106 14.94 8.89 -18.32
N LEU A 107 15.65 9.46 -19.30
CA LEU A 107 15.23 10.67 -20.02
C LEU A 107 15.11 10.34 -21.50
N SER A 108 13.92 10.48 -22.08
CA SER A 108 13.76 10.50 -23.53
C SER A 108 13.85 11.94 -24.03
N SER A 109 14.54 12.13 -25.16
CA SER A 109 14.73 13.43 -25.80
C SER A 109 14.31 13.35 -27.25
N SER A 110 13.82 14.46 -27.77
CA SER A 110 13.55 14.71 -29.19
C SER A 110 13.93 16.15 -29.47
N VAL A 111 15.15 16.34 -29.99
CA VAL A 111 15.74 17.67 -30.24
C VAL A 111 16.42 17.75 -31.60
N THR A 112 16.46 18.95 -32.16
CA THR A 112 17.28 19.28 -33.34
C THR A 112 18.51 20.06 -32.89
N CYS A 113 19.69 19.53 -33.20
CA CYS A 113 20.97 20.14 -32.89
C CYS A 113 21.32 21.27 -33.86
N ASP A 114 22.26 22.15 -33.48
CA ASP A 114 22.67 23.30 -34.31
C ASP A 114 23.33 22.88 -35.63
N ASP A 115 23.84 21.64 -35.71
CA ASP A 115 24.39 21.00 -36.92
C ASP A 115 23.29 20.38 -37.84
N GLY A 116 22.02 20.53 -37.47
CA GLY A 116 20.87 19.96 -38.18
C GLY A 116 20.58 18.49 -37.85
N ARG A 117 21.36 17.86 -36.97
CA ARG A 117 21.12 16.47 -36.54
C ARG A 117 19.90 16.40 -35.63
N GLU A 118 18.98 15.49 -35.93
CA GLU A 118 17.89 15.12 -35.04
C GLU A 118 18.36 14.03 -34.07
N VAL A 119 18.19 14.28 -32.77
CA VAL A 119 18.49 13.31 -31.71
C VAL A 119 17.18 12.91 -31.03
N ALA A 120 16.76 11.69 -31.31
CA ALA A 120 15.67 11.00 -30.62
C ALA A 120 16.26 9.84 -29.83
N ALA A 121 16.50 10.06 -28.54
CA ALA A 121 17.26 9.12 -27.71
C ALA A 121 16.63 8.98 -26.32
N THR A 122 16.61 7.75 -25.80
CA THR A 122 16.30 7.49 -24.40
C THR A 122 17.58 7.15 -23.65
N LEU A 123 17.89 7.96 -22.65
CA LEU A 123 19.12 7.90 -21.85
C LEU A 123 18.87 7.12 -20.56
N ASP A 124 19.71 6.12 -20.31
CA ASP A 124 19.78 5.41 -19.03
C ASP A 124 20.45 6.31 -17.97
N LEU A 125 19.65 7.03 -17.17
CA LEU A 125 20.19 7.99 -16.20
C LEU A 125 20.96 7.27 -15.08
N ALA A 126 20.55 6.06 -14.68
CA ALA A 126 21.29 5.30 -13.68
C ALA A 126 22.65 4.83 -14.22
N GLY A 127 22.70 4.45 -15.51
CA GLY A 127 23.92 4.06 -16.20
C GLY A 127 24.94 5.18 -16.37
N LEU A 128 24.50 6.44 -16.37
CA LEU A 128 25.35 7.63 -16.51
C LEU A 128 26.06 8.04 -15.20
N GLY A 129 25.65 7.53 -14.04
CA GLY A 129 26.26 7.89 -12.76
C GLY A 129 26.21 9.40 -12.49
N ALA A 130 27.35 10.01 -12.13
CA ALA A 130 27.43 11.43 -11.82
C ALA A 130 27.07 12.35 -13.01
N GLU A 131 27.29 11.88 -14.26
CA GLU A 131 26.96 12.65 -15.46
C GLU A 131 25.45 12.80 -15.66
N ALA A 132 24.62 11.99 -14.99
CA ALA A 132 23.17 12.13 -15.03
C ALA A 132 22.69 13.48 -14.48
N GLY A 133 23.45 14.11 -13.59
CA GLY A 133 23.10 15.39 -12.97
C GLY A 133 22.85 16.52 -13.96
N GLN A 134 23.55 16.53 -15.10
CA GLN A 134 23.36 17.53 -16.17
C GLN A 134 22.00 17.40 -16.87
N PHE A 135 21.33 16.25 -16.73
CA PHE A 135 20.03 15.98 -17.32
C PHE A 135 18.92 16.07 -16.27
N ILE A 136 19.16 15.55 -15.06
CA ILE A 136 18.16 15.46 -14.00
C ILE A 136 17.80 16.86 -13.48
N THR A 137 18.80 17.62 -13.00
CA THR A 137 18.54 18.89 -12.31
C THR A 137 17.83 19.91 -13.22
N PRO A 138 18.27 20.16 -14.46
CA PRO A 138 17.54 21.09 -15.33
C PRO A 138 16.13 20.61 -15.66
N SER A 139 15.92 19.29 -15.84
CA SER A 139 14.59 18.73 -16.10
C SER A 139 13.64 18.93 -14.92
N GLU A 140 14.09 18.66 -13.70
CA GLU A 140 13.30 18.88 -12.49
C GLU A 140 12.95 20.36 -12.28
N GLU A 141 13.91 21.25 -12.51
CA GLU A 141 13.68 22.69 -12.39
C GLU A 141 12.71 23.24 -13.47
N ILE A 142 12.82 22.78 -14.71
CA ILE A 142 11.89 23.15 -15.78
C ILE A 142 10.49 22.65 -15.45
N VAL A 143 10.35 21.36 -15.09
CA VAL A 143 9.05 20.77 -14.75
C VAL A 143 8.41 21.52 -13.58
N LYS A 144 9.19 21.81 -12.53
CA LYS A 144 8.71 22.58 -11.39
C LYS A 144 8.26 23.98 -11.79
N SER A 145 9.05 24.69 -12.59
CA SER A 145 8.69 26.03 -13.07
C SER A 145 7.40 26.02 -13.89
N PHE A 146 7.23 25.03 -14.77
CA PHE A 146 6.01 24.85 -15.57
C PHE A 146 4.79 24.46 -14.73
N PHE A 147 4.98 23.66 -13.68
CA PHE A 147 3.94 23.33 -12.72
C PHE A 147 3.48 24.56 -11.92
N ASP A 148 4.43 25.36 -11.44
CA ASP A 148 4.16 26.53 -10.57
C ASP A 148 3.53 27.69 -11.36
N ASN A 149 3.99 27.93 -12.60
CA ASN A 149 3.61 29.12 -13.38
C ASN A 149 2.64 28.84 -14.54
N GLY A 150 2.45 27.57 -14.91
CA GLY A 150 1.61 27.19 -16.05
C GLY A 150 0.12 27.28 -15.76
N GLU A 151 -0.64 27.59 -16.82
CA GLU A 151 -2.09 27.51 -16.77
C GLU A 151 -2.53 26.04 -16.68
N LYS A 152 -3.38 25.72 -15.70
CA LYS A 152 -3.86 24.38 -15.42
C LYS A 152 -4.95 23.98 -16.42
N VAL A 153 -4.57 23.37 -17.53
CA VAL A 153 -5.53 22.84 -18.51
C VAL A 153 -6.37 21.72 -17.86
N ALA A 154 -5.69 20.71 -17.34
CA ALA A 154 -6.26 19.60 -16.59
C ALA A 154 -5.41 19.40 -15.34
N LYS A 155 -6.01 19.35 -14.14
CA LYS A 155 -5.22 19.11 -12.93
C LYS A 155 -6.00 18.34 -11.90
N LEU A 156 -5.65 17.08 -11.68
CA LEU A 156 -6.23 16.28 -10.61
C LEU A 156 -5.32 16.30 -9.39
N ASP A 157 -5.88 16.63 -8.24
CA ASP A 157 -5.30 16.46 -6.92
C ASP A 157 -6.06 15.38 -6.15
N ALA A 158 -5.40 14.77 -5.19
CA ALA A 158 -6.01 13.83 -4.25
C ALA A 158 -5.68 14.23 -2.82
N SER A 159 -6.60 13.97 -1.90
CA SER A 159 -6.33 14.02 -0.46
C SER A 159 -7.09 12.91 0.27
N PHE A 160 -6.62 12.59 1.48
CA PHE A 160 -7.19 11.54 2.31
C PHE A 160 -7.89 12.13 3.54
N ASP A 161 -8.96 11.47 3.95
CA ASP A 161 -9.52 11.53 5.30
C ASP A 161 -9.56 10.09 5.83
N VAL A 162 -9.14 9.89 7.08
CA VAL A 162 -9.03 8.56 7.69
C VAL A 162 -9.66 8.60 9.07
N LYS A 163 -10.60 7.69 9.32
CA LYS A 163 -11.24 7.56 10.63
C LYS A 163 -11.51 6.09 10.98
N PRO A 164 -11.45 5.72 12.26
CA PRO A 164 -11.93 4.42 12.71
C PRO A 164 -13.41 4.23 12.39
N GLN A 165 -13.79 3.05 11.89
CA GLN A 165 -15.18 2.66 11.64
C GLN A 165 -15.31 1.13 11.65
N ASN A 166 -16.19 0.61 12.52
CA ASN A 166 -16.52 -0.82 12.59
C ASN A 166 -15.28 -1.74 12.65
N GLY A 167 -14.35 -1.48 13.58
CA GLY A 167 -13.12 -2.28 13.72
C GLY A 167 -12.12 -2.18 12.56
N LYS A 168 -12.38 -1.28 11.60
CA LYS A 168 -11.54 -0.99 10.43
C LYS A 168 -11.27 0.51 10.35
N LEU A 169 -10.57 0.92 9.30
CA LEU A 169 -10.40 2.33 8.92
C LEU A 169 -11.28 2.64 7.71
N LEU A 170 -12.14 3.65 7.85
CA LEU A 170 -12.74 4.29 6.71
C LEU A 170 -11.71 5.27 6.11
N VAL A 171 -11.23 4.95 4.91
CA VAL A 171 -10.40 5.86 4.12
C VAL A 171 -11.29 6.51 3.07
N THR A 172 -11.41 7.84 3.14
CA THR A 172 -12.07 8.65 2.11
C THR A 172 -11.03 9.34 1.26
N LEU A 173 -10.95 8.95 -0.01
CA LEU A 173 -10.10 9.55 -1.01
C LEU A 173 -10.91 10.61 -1.78
N LYS A 174 -10.51 11.87 -1.67
CA LYS A 174 -11.12 13.00 -2.39
C LYS A 174 -10.26 13.35 -3.60
N PHE A 175 -10.82 13.24 -4.79
CA PHE A 175 -10.25 13.77 -6.02
C PHE A 175 -10.78 15.17 -6.28
N VAL A 176 -9.93 16.13 -6.64
CA VAL A 176 -10.31 17.50 -6.99
C VAL A 176 -9.71 17.86 -8.33
N ASN A 177 -10.53 18.32 -9.27
CA ASN A 177 -10.04 18.84 -10.54
C ASN A 177 -9.93 20.38 -10.47
N SER A 178 -8.72 20.90 -10.35
CA SER A 178 -8.45 22.34 -10.35
C SER A 178 -8.14 22.92 -11.74
N GLY A 179 -8.22 22.09 -12.79
CA GLY A 179 -8.10 22.53 -14.18
C GLY A 179 -9.44 22.93 -14.79
N ARG A 180 -9.39 23.31 -16.07
CA ARG A 180 -10.54 23.81 -16.85
C ARG A 180 -11.20 22.79 -17.78
N VAL A 181 -10.64 21.57 -17.89
CA VAL A 181 -11.24 20.45 -18.66
C VAL A 181 -11.56 19.24 -17.77
N GLU A 182 -12.52 18.41 -18.17
CA GLU A 182 -12.86 17.16 -17.47
C GLU A 182 -11.67 16.18 -17.46
N ILE A 183 -11.50 15.50 -16.32
CA ILE A 183 -10.63 14.34 -16.20
C ILE A 183 -11.50 13.11 -15.96
N ALA A 184 -11.24 12.05 -16.72
CA ALA A 184 -11.94 10.78 -16.59
C ALA A 184 -10.94 9.62 -16.46
N PHE A 185 -11.21 8.66 -15.57
CA PHE A 185 -10.36 7.50 -15.34
C PHE A 185 -11.16 6.30 -14.83
N LYS A 186 -10.58 5.09 -14.94
CA LYS A 186 -11.21 3.87 -14.42
C LYS A 186 -11.46 3.95 -12.92
N SER A 187 -12.68 3.61 -12.52
CA SER A 187 -13.16 3.73 -11.14
C SER A 187 -12.27 2.97 -10.16
N PRO A 188 -12.04 3.49 -8.95
CA PRO A 188 -11.38 2.73 -7.89
C PRO A 188 -12.06 1.40 -7.56
N ALA A 189 -13.33 1.26 -7.92
CA ALA A 189 -14.07 0.01 -7.84
C ALA A 189 -13.46 -1.12 -8.69
N THR A 190 -12.66 -0.81 -9.70
CA THR A 190 -12.00 -1.80 -10.58
C THR A 190 -10.50 -1.92 -10.34
N TRP A 191 -9.97 -1.25 -9.32
CA TRP A 191 -8.53 -1.27 -9.03
C TRP A 191 -8.13 -2.58 -8.38
N GLU A 192 -7.04 -3.17 -8.83
CA GLU A 192 -6.57 -4.48 -8.37
C GLU A 192 -6.06 -4.43 -6.92
N GLY A 193 -5.67 -3.25 -6.43
CA GLY A 193 -5.32 -3.05 -5.03
C GLY A 193 -4.04 -3.77 -4.60
N HIS A 194 -3.13 -4.06 -5.51
CA HIS A 194 -1.81 -4.57 -5.18
C HIS A 194 -0.77 -4.03 -6.15
N TYR A 195 0.42 -3.73 -5.65
CA TYR A 195 1.51 -3.26 -6.48
C TYR A 195 2.02 -4.39 -7.40
N ASN A 196 2.05 -4.13 -8.70
CA ASN A 196 2.69 -4.99 -9.68
C ASN A 196 3.28 -4.10 -10.79
N PRO A 197 4.62 -3.92 -10.85
CA PRO A 197 5.24 -3.01 -11.81
C PRO A 197 5.14 -3.49 -13.26
N ILE A 198 4.97 -4.81 -13.46
CA ILE A 198 4.85 -5.40 -14.80
C ILE A 198 3.43 -5.17 -15.34
N ALA A 199 2.41 -5.47 -14.53
CA ALA A 199 1.00 -5.29 -14.90
C ALA A 199 0.54 -3.82 -14.78
N ALA A 200 1.32 -2.99 -14.06
CA ALA A 200 1.00 -1.61 -13.71
C ALA A 200 -0.42 -1.46 -13.16
N ASN A 201 -0.71 -2.28 -12.15
CA ASN A 201 -1.99 -2.30 -11.47
C ASN A 201 -2.35 -0.93 -10.87
N SER A 202 -3.64 -0.67 -10.76
CA SER A 202 -4.13 0.50 -10.03
C SER A 202 -4.24 0.17 -8.54
N TYR A 203 -3.84 1.11 -7.69
CA TYR A 203 -3.84 0.94 -6.24
C TYR A 203 -3.89 2.28 -5.51
N VAL A 204 -4.24 2.19 -4.21
CA VAL A 204 -3.99 3.22 -3.20
C VAL A 204 -3.11 2.62 -2.11
N ALA A 205 -2.13 3.38 -1.63
CA ALA A 205 -1.50 3.14 -0.34
C ALA A 205 -1.54 4.41 0.51
N VAL A 206 -1.87 4.25 1.80
CA VAL A 206 -1.97 5.38 2.73
C VAL A 206 -0.92 5.20 3.83
N SER A 207 -0.23 6.28 4.14
CA SER A 207 0.76 6.33 5.22
C SER A 207 0.55 7.60 6.02
N GLY A 208 0.70 7.53 7.34
CA GLY A 208 0.65 8.69 8.21
C GLY A 208 1.67 8.60 9.32
N ASP A 209 2.19 9.76 9.70
CA ASP A 209 3.11 9.91 10.81
C ASP A 209 2.38 10.65 11.94
N GLN A 210 2.45 10.13 13.16
CA GLN A 210 1.90 10.84 14.31
C GLN A 210 2.67 12.16 14.46
N ALA A 211 1.95 13.28 14.52
CA ALA A 211 2.55 14.59 14.65
C ALA A 211 3.39 14.64 15.93
N SER A 212 4.72 14.74 15.79
CA SER A 212 5.60 15.01 16.92
C SER A 212 5.53 16.50 17.25
N TYR A 213 5.47 16.84 18.53
CA TYR A 213 5.61 18.22 18.98
C TYR A 213 7.01 18.80 18.67
N GLU A 214 8.00 17.94 18.42
CA GLU A 214 9.37 18.30 18.05
C GLU A 214 9.69 17.71 16.66
N SER A 215 9.91 18.56 15.66
CA SER A 215 10.14 18.17 14.25
C SER A 215 11.47 17.45 13.98
N SER A 216 12.32 17.30 15.01
CA SER A 216 13.64 16.67 14.91
C SER A 216 13.68 15.20 15.37
N LYS A 217 12.56 14.65 15.87
CA LYS A 217 12.47 13.25 16.31
C LYS A 217 11.73 12.41 15.27
N ASN A 218 12.15 11.15 15.13
CA ASN A 218 11.39 10.14 14.39
C ASN A 218 9.94 10.13 14.91
N PRO A 219 8.94 9.91 14.03
CA PRO A 219 7.56 9.83 14.48
C PRO A 219 7.44 8.77 15.57
N ASN A 220 6.69 9.09 16.63
CA ASN A 220 6.46 8.15 17.73
C ASN A 220 5.70 6.92 17.25
N GLU A 221 4.82 7.11 16.26
CA GLU A 221 3.95 6.08 15.70
C GLU A 221 3.71 6.33 14.21
N THR A 222 3.57 5.23 13.45
CA THR A 222 3.26 5.26 12.02
C THR A 222 1.96 4.51 11.74
N LEU A 223 1.07 5.13 10.98
CA LEU A 223 -0.08 4.49 10.37
C LEU A 223 0.30 4.05 8.96
N PHE A 224 0.11 2.79 8.62
CA PHE A 224 0.30 2.32 7.25
C PHE A 224 -0.85 1.42 6.80
N ILE A 225 -1.35 1.66 5.61
CA ILE A 225 -2.38 0.87 4.93
C ILE A 225 -1.81 0.52 3.55
N PRO A 226 -1.22 -0.68 3.39
CA PRO A 226 -0.62 -1.09 2.14
C PRO A 226 -1.71 -1.32 1.10
N TRP A 227 -1.36 -1.00 -0.14
CA TRP A 227 -2.02 -1.37 -1.40
C TRP A 227 -3.45 -1.93 -1.25
N PHE A 228 -4.44 -1.12 -1.57
CA PHE A 228 -5.85 -1.51 -1.62
C PHE A 228 -6.54 -0.90 -2.85
N GLY A 229 -7.72 -1.45 -3.18
CA GLY A 229 -8.47 -1.12 -4.39
C GLY A 229 -9.94 -1.50 -4.28
N GLY A 230 -10.50 -2.04 -5.38
CA GLY A 230 -11.93 -2.25 -5.56
C GLY A 230 -12.59 -3.14 -4.51
N ASP A 231 -11.89 -4.18 -4.04
CA ASP A 231 -12.42 -5.14 -3.06
C ASP A 231 -12.72 -4.50 -1.70
N ALA A 232 -12.07 -3.38 -1.39
CA ALA A 232 -12.30 -2.63 -0.16
C ALA A 232 -13.29 -1.47 -0.32
N MET A 233 -13.74 -1.16 -1.54
CA MET A 233 -14.56 0.01 -1.82
C MET A 233 -16.01 -0.21 -1.39
N ILE A 234 -16.54 0.69 -0.56
CA ILE A 234 -17.89 0.56 0.01
C ILE A 234 -18.96 1.40 -0.72
N ASN A 235 -18.54 2.35 -1.57
CA ASN A 235 -19.44 3.21 -2.33
C ASN A 235 -19.37 2.96 -3.84
N ARG A 236 -19.20 1.70 -4.27
CA ARG A 236 -19.16 1.31 -5.69
C ARG A 236 -20.38 1.79 -6.48
N ALA A 237 -21.56 1.81 -5.86
CA ALA A 237 -22.81 2.23 -6.49
C ALA A 237 -22.80 3.70 -6.98
N ASP A 238 -21.90 4.54 -6.46
CA ASP A 238 -21.73 5.93 -6.91
C ASP A 238 -21.09 6.00 -8.32
N TYR A 239 -20.58 4.88 -8.85
CA TYR A 239 -19.84 4.80 -10.12
C TYR A 239 -20.33 3.62 -10.99
N PRO A 240 -21.58 3.65 -11.48
CA PRO A 240 -22.21 2.51 -12.15
C PRO A 240 -21.53 2.10 -13.48
N ASP A 241 -20.81 3.02 -14.12
CA ASP A 241 -20.12 2.78 -15.40
C ASP A 241 -18.65 2.40 -15.24
N ASP A 242 -18.19 2.14 -14.01
CA ASP A 242 -16.78 1.90 -13.67
C ASP A 242 -15.82 3.03 -14.16
N VAL A 243 -16.33 4.25 -14.24
CA VAL A 243 -15.57 5.45 -14.62
C VAL A 243 -15.85 6.57 -13.63
N VAL A 244 -14.79 7.18 -13.12
CA VAL A 244 -14.86 8.44 -12.38
C VAL A 244 -14.68 9.59 -13.38
N ARG A 245 -15.64 10.52 -13.41
CA ARG A 245 -15.57 11.77 -14.16
C ARG A 245 -15.54 12.94 -13.19
N VAL A 246 -14.49 13.75 -13.28
CA VAL A 246 -14.28 14.94 -12.45
C VAL A 246 -14.26 16.16 -13.37
N GLY A 247 -15.39 16.87 -13.44
CA GLY A 247 -15.49 18.11 -14.21
C GLY A 247 -14.66 19.25 -13.62
N PRO A 248 -14.50 20.37 -14.33
CA PRO A 248 -13.76 21.54 -13.85
C PRO A 248 -14.28 22.04 -12.50
N GLY A 249 -13.38 22.24 -11.53
CA GLY A 249 -13.71 22.69 -10.17
C GLY A 249 -14.47 21.65 -9.31
N GLN A 250 -14.77 20.46 -9.84
CA GLN A 250 -15.53 19.44 -9.12
C GLN A 250 -14.64 18.59 -8.22
N ALA A 251 -15.28 17.94 -7.26
CA ALA A 251 -14.69 16.89 -6.46
C ALA A 251 -15.48 15.57 -6.55
N ARG A 252 -14.77 14.45 -6.46
CA ARG A 252 -15.34 13.09 -6.36
C ARG A 252 -14.70 12.34 -5.20
N TYR A 253 -15.41 11.35 -4.68
CA TYR A 253 -15.04 10.67 -3.43
C TYR A 253 -15.09 9.16 -3.58
N ALA A 254 -14.00 8.48 -3.26
CA ALA A 254 -13.97 7.03 -3.12
C ALA A 254 -13.80 6.68 -1.63
N LYS A 255 -14.62 5.76 -1.14
CA LYS A 255 -14.63 5.34 0.27
C LYS A 255 -14.26 3.88 0.36
N PHE A 256 -13.28 3.58 1.19
CA PHE A 256 -12.77 2.24 1.42
C PHE A 256 -12.84 1.88 2.90
N LEU A 257 -13.16 0.63 3.20
CA LEU A 257 -13.16 0.11 4.56
C LEU A 257 -12.08 -0.96 4.68
N VAL A 258 -10.94 -0.58 5.26
CA VAL A 258 -9.67 -1.33 5.19
C VAL A 258 -9.09 -1.60 6.57
N TYR A 259 -8.30 -2.66 6.69
CA TYR A 259 -7.45 -2.88 7.86
C TYR A 259 -6.09 -2.20 7.64
N PRO A 260 -5.50 -1.57 8.68
CA PRO A 260 -4.11 -1.15 8.61
C PRO A 260 -3.17 -2.36 8.53
N ASP A 261 -1.89 -2.13 8.24
CA ASP A 261 -0.88 -3.20 8.30
C ASP A 261 -0.62 -3.63 9.75
N ASP A 262 -0.55 -2.65 10.65
CA ASP A 262 -0.18 -2.83 12.05
C ASP A 262 -1.10 -2.01 12.97
N ARG A 263 -0.96 -2.26 14.26
CA ARG A 263 -1.57 -1.48 15.35
C ARG A 263 -0.96 -0.08 15.38
N PHE A 264 -1.73 0.89 15.86
CA PHE A 264 -1.26 2.27 16.03
C PHE A 264 -1.95 2.92 17.22
N LYS A 265 -1.38 4.01 17.74
CA LYS A 265 -1.92 4.72 18.90
C LYS A 265 -2.89 5.83 18.53
N SER A 266 -3.78 6.17 19.46
CA SER A 266 -4.55 7.41 19.41
C SER A 266 -3.64 8.63 19.23
N GLY A 267 -4.14 9.64 18.53
CA GLY A 267 -3.45 10.91 18.37
C GLY A 267 -3.74 11.60 17.04
N ARG A 268 -3.02 12.70 16.83
CA ARG A 268 -3.08 13.50 15.61
C ARG A 268 -2.03 13.00 14.62
N TYR A 269 -2.44 12.66 13.41
CA TYR A 269 -1.57 12.16 12.34
C TYR A 269 -1.55 13.11 11.16
N THR A 270 -0.37 13.24 10.53
CA THR A 270 -0.27 13.78 9.18
C THR A 270 -0.33 12.62 8.21
N VAL A 271 -1.45 12.47 7.50
CA VAL A 271 -1.71 11.35 6.59
C VAL A 271 -1.54 11.80 5.14
N GLY A 272 -0.86 11.01 4.35
CA GLY A 272 -0.79 11.12 2.89
C GLY A 272 -0.82 9.74 2.26
N GLY A 273 -0.45 9.64 1.00
CA GLY A 273 -0.42 8.36 0.33
C GLY A 273 0.00 8.46 -1.13
N ASN A 274 0.19 7.30 -1.75
CA ASN A 274 0.50 7.16 -3.17
C ASN A 274 -0.67 6.49 -3.88
N LEU A 275 -0.92 6.95 -5.09
CA LEU A 275 -1.96 6.43 -5.97
C LEU A 275 -1.34 6.06 -7.30
N ALA A 276 -1.71 4.90 -7.82
CA ALA A 276 -1.46 4.54 -9.21
C ALA A 276 -2.80 4.31 -9.91
N ILE A 277 -2.96 4.90 -11.08
CA ILE A 277 -4.14 4.73 -11.93
C ILE A 277 -3.64 4.30 -13.30
N ARG A 278 -3.94 3.06 -13.70
CA ARG A 278 -3.47 2.50 -14.96
C ARG A 278 -4.12 3.18 -16.17
N ASP A 279 -5.40 3.50 -16.03
CA ASP A 279 -6.28 3.83 -17.15
C ASP A 279 -6.95 5.20 -16.94
N VAL A 280 -6.19 6.28 -17.16
CA VAL A 280 -6.75 7.60 -17.42
C VAL A 280 -7.30 7.63 -18.84
N LEU A 281 -8.54 8.07 -18.99
CA LEU A 281 -9.33 8.02 -20.22
C LEU A 281 -9.43 9.38 -20.90
N ALA A 282 -9.47 10.46 -20.12
CA ALA A 282 -9.55 11.83 -20.62
C ALA A 282 -8.83 12.82 -19.68
N PRO A 283 -8.28 13.93 -20.20
CA PRO A 283 -8.15 14.27 -21.63
C PRO A 283 -7.15 13.35 -22.36
N SER A 284 -7.17 13.37 -23.70
CA SER A 284 -6.30 12.51 -24.54
C SER A 284 -4.81 12.67 -24.20
N GLY A 285 -4.38 13.90 -23.91
CA GLY A 285 -3.01 14.21 -23.50
C GLY A 285 -2.58 13.53 -22.19
N LEU A 286 -3.51 13.11 -21.33
CA LEU A 286 -3.25 12.37 -20.09
C LEU A 286 -3.56 10.88 -20.18
N LYS A 287 -4.02 10.38 -21.34
CA LYS A 287 -4.41 8.98 -21.49
C LYS A 287 -3.26 8.05 -21.09
N GLY A 288 -3.60 7.00 -20.35
CA GLY A 288 -2.66 6.00 -19.84
C GLY A 288 -2.43 6.08 -18.34
N ARG A 289 -1.21 5.75 -17.92
CA ARG A 289 -0.84 5.52 -16.52
C ARG A 289 -0.44 6.80 -15.81
N VAL A 290 -0.85 6.95 -14.56
CA VAL A 290 -0.38 8.00 -13.67
C VAL A 290 -0.02 7.41 -12.32
N GLU A 291 1.01 7.95 -11.68
CA GLU A 291 1.36 7.63 -10.30
C GLU A 291 1.80 8.89 -9.56
N PHE A 292 1.11 9.23 -8.48
CA PHE A 292 1.31 10.50 -7.79
C PHE A 292 1.05 10.37 -6.29
N SER A 293 1.66 11.29 -5.52
CA SER A 293 1.38 11.43 -4.10
C SER A 293 0.18 12.37 -3.89
N ALA A 294 -0.68 12.00 -2.94
CA ALA A 294 -1.76 12.86 -2.48
C ALA A 294 -1.25 14.00 -1.59
N GLU A 295 -2.05 15.05 -1.49
CA GLU A 295 -1.94 16.05 -0.45
C GLU A 295 -2.02 15.41 0.95
N ARG A 296 -1.10 15.83 1.81
CA ARG A 296 -1.13 15.47 3.22
C ARG A 296 -2.23 16.24 3.93
N SER A 297 -3.00 15.53 4.74
CA SER A 297 -4.03 16.07 5.62
C SER A 297 -3.72 15.75 7.07
N ILE A 298 -4.26 16.54 7.98
CA ILE A 298 -4.21 16.25 9.40
C ILE A 298 -5.49 15.52 9.77
N VAL A 299 -5.37 14.36 10.42
CA VAL A 299 -6.49 13.59 10.95
C VAL A 299 -6.31 13.35 12.44
N ASP A 300 -7.41 13.37 13.19
CA ASP A 300 -7.42 13.09 14.61
C ASP A 300 -8.04 11.70 14.85
N ILE A 301 -7.24 10.77 15.39
CA ILE A 301 -7.67 9.41 15.71
C ILE A 301 -7.88 9.31 17.23
N PRO A 302 -9.12 9.17 17.71
CA PRO A 302 -9.45 9.35 19.13
C PRO A 302 -9.07 8.17 20.04
N ALA A 303 -8.78 7.00 19.46
CA ALA A 303 -8.51 5.78 20.20
C ALA A 303 -7.34 5.01 19.57
N ASP A 304 -6.65 4.23 20.40
CA ASP A 304 -5.70 3.22 19.92
C ASP A 304 -6.42 2.24 19.00
N TYR A 305 -5.69 1.65 18.06
CA TYR A 305 -6.21 0.61 17.19
C TYR A 305 -5.41 -0.68 17.33
N PRO A 306 -6.07 -1.83 17.54
CA PRO A 306 -7.49 -1.99 17.87
C PRO A 306 -7.89 -1.32 19.20
N ALA A 307 -9.13 -0.80 19.30
CA ALA A 307 -9.57 -0.05 20.48
C ALA A 307 -10.10 -0.92 21.62
N ASN A 308 -10.45 -2.17 21.35
CA ASN A 308 -11.01 -3.12 22.31
C ASN A 308 -10.79 -4.58 21.86
N GLN A 309 -11.13 -5.56 22.71
CA GLN A 309 -10.93 -6.98 22.43
C GLN A 309 -11.71 -7.48 21.22
N LYS A 310 -12.90 -6.93 20.96
CA LYS A 310 -13.69 -7.29 19.76
C LYS A 310 -12.96 -6.87 18.49
N GLU A 311 -12.51 -5.62 18.41
CA GLU A 311 -11.73 -5.13 17.28
C GLU A 311 -10.40 -5.87 17.14
N LEU A 312 -9.75 -6.22 18.26
CA LEU A 312 -8.53 -7.04 18.25
C LEU A 312 -8.80 -8.40 17.62
N GLY A 313 -9.87 -9.09 18.02
CA GLY A 313 -10.25 -10.38 17.45
C GLY A 313 -10.49 -10.31 15.94
N GLU A 314 -11.19 -9.27 15.46
CA GLU A 314 -11.42 -9.03 14.04
C GLU A 314 -10.10 -8.73 13.28
N PHE A 315 -9.22 -7.91 13.86
CA PHE A 315 -7.93 -7.58 13.27
C PHE A 315 -7.00 -8.80 13.20
N GLU A 316 -7.00 -9.66 14.22
CA GLU A 316 -6.24 -10.90 14.21
C GLU A 316 -6.75 -11.90 13.15
N VAL A 317 -8.06 -11.92 12.83
CA VAL A 317 -8.57 -12.71 11.69
C VAL A 317 -7.92 -12.24 10.38
N TYR A 318 -7.91 -10.92 10.16
CA TYR A 318 -7.23 -10.34 9.00
C TYR A 318 -5.73 -10.65 9.00
N ARG A 319 -5.05 -10.47 10.14
CA ARG A 319 -3.61 -10.70 10.27
C ARG A 319 -3.24 -12.17 10.01
N ARG A 320 -4.01 -13.14 10.56
CA ARG A 320 -3.84 -14.57 10.26
C ARG A 320 -3.95 -14.87 8.77
N ALA A 321 -4.97 -14.32 8.09
CA ALA A 321 -5.14 -14.53 6.65
C ALA A 321 -3.97 -13.93 5.84
N LYS A 322 -3.51 -12.73 6.21
CA LYS A 322 -2.39 -12.05 5.56
C LYS A 322 -1.07 -12.80 5.74
N LEU A 323 -0.84 -13.39 6.91
CA LEU A 323 0.40 -14.09 7.24
C LEU A 323 0.34 -15.59 6.96
N PHE A 324 -0.76 -16.11 6.41
CA PHE A 324 -0.99 -17.55 6.27
C PHE A 324 0.10 -18.25 5.43
N ASP A 325 0.52 -17.61 4.34
CA ASP A 325 1.55 -18.12 3.43
C ASP A 325 2.98 -17.87 3.93
N GLN A 326 3.14 -17.15 5.05
CA GLN A 326 4.43 -16.97 5.71
C GLN A 326 4.73 -18.23 6.54
N ILE A 327 5.33 -19.20 5.87
CA ILE A 327 5.76 -20.45 6.50
C ILE A 327 7.14 -20.22 7.12
N HIS A 328 7.25 -20.40 8.44
CA HIS A 328 8.51 -20.30 9.15
C HIS A 328 8.97 -21.67 9.63
N GLY A 329 10.19 -22.05 9.25
CA GLY A 329 10.83 -23.30 9.68
C GLY A 329 11.41 -23.20 11.09
N ILE A 330 11.78 -24.35 11.64
CA ILE A 330 12.55 -24.39 12.89
C ILE A 330 13.88 -23.65 12.71
N GLY A 331 14.26 -22.83 13.70
CA GLY A 331 15.51 -22.07 13.69
C GLY A 331 15.46 -20.75 12.91
N ASP A 332 14.37 -20.50 12.17
CA ASP A 332 14.11 -19.18 11.59
C ASP A 332 13.92 -18.13 12.68
N THR A 333 14.21 -16.87 12.35
CA THR A 333 14.00 -15.75 13.28
C THR A 333 12.54 -15.30 13.24
N VAL A 334 11.93 -15.16 14.40
CA VAL A 334 10.58 -14.64 14.58
C VAL A 334 10.55 -13.16 14.17
N ALA A 335 9.78 -12.84 13.14
CA ALA A 335 9.70 -11.48 12.58
C ALA A 335 8.84 -10.53 13.43
N GLU A 336 7.81 -11.07 14.09
CA GLU A 336 6.82 -10.33 14.87
C GLU A 336 6.52 -11.05 16.18
N SER A 337 6.42 -10.34 17.30
CA SER A 337 6.01 -10.96 18.56
C SER A 337 4.56 -11.42 18.50
N GLY A 338 4.25 -12.62 18.96
CA GLY A 338 2.90 -13.16 18.89
C GLY A 338 2.74 -14.51 19.57
N TYR A 339 1.52 -15.00 19.57
CA TYR A 339 1.24 -16.41 19.75
C TYR A 339 1.34 -17.10 18.40
N TYR A 340 2.06 -18.21 18.36
CA TYR A 340 2.30 -19.01 17.17
C TYR A 340 1.88 -20.45 17.41
N ARG A 341 1.53 -21.14 16.34
CA ARG A 341 1.15 -22.54 16.36
C ARG A 341 2.09 -23.38 15.53
N ALA A 342 2.52 -24.49 16.12
CA ALA A 342 3.33 -25.50 15.44
C ALA A 342 2.46 -26.38 14.55
N PHE A 343 3.01 -26.78 13.41
CA PHE A 343 2.40 -27.76 12.52
C PHE A 343 3.37 -28.89 12.19
N GLY A 344 2.85 -30.10 12.09
CA GLY A 344 3.57 -31.32 11.73
C GLY A 344 3.68 -31.51 10.21
N GLU A 345 4.44 -32.52 9.81
CA GLU A 345 4.73 -32.81 8.40
C GLU A 345 3.47 -33.12 7.57
N LYS A 346 2.44 -33.70 8.18
CA LYS A 346 1.17 -34.03 7.49
C LYS A 346 0.11 -32.95 7.71
N GLY A 347 0.52 -31.77 8.19
CA GLY A 347 -0.38 -30.66 8.51
C GLY A 347 -1.08 -30.83 9.85
N GLU A 348 -0.61 -31.71 10.73
CA GLU A 348 -1.12 -31.81 12.10
C GLU A 348 -0.95 -30.47 12.80
N ARG A 349 -1.99 -29.98 13.47
CA ARG A 349 -2.02 -28.67 14.11
C ARG A 349 -1.91 -28.82 15.61
N ASP A 350 -0.93 -28.18 16.25
CA ASP A 350 -0.78 -28.19 17.72
C ASP A 350 -1.95 -27.44 18.36
N ASP A 351 -2.56 -27.97 19.42
CA ASP A 351 -3.69 -27.33 20.10
C ASP A 351 -3.26 -26.11 20.93
N PHE A 352 -2.00 -26.05 21.36
CA PHE A 352 -1.49 -25.09 22.34
C PHE A 352 -0.60 -24.03 21.69
N PRO A 353 -1.14 -22.82 21.42
CA PRO A 353 -0.34 -21.75 20.87
C PRO A 353 0.78 -21.34 21.84
N GLN A 354 1.97 -21.10 21.31
CA GLN A 354 3.15 -20.69 22.05
C GLN A 354 3.46 -19.22 21.82
N ARG A 355 3.71 -18.49 22.90
CA ARG A 355 4.19 -17.11 22.80
C ARG A 355 5.65 -17.10 22.36
N LEU A 356 5.95 -16.36 21.29
CA LEU A 356 7.31 -16.10 20.79
C LEU A 356 7.50 -14.59 20.62
N LEU A 357 8.70 -14.09 20.93
CA LEU A 357 9.05 -12.69 20.78
C LEU A 357 9.83 -12.46 19.48
N LYS A 358 9.69 -11.25 18.91
CA LYS A 358 10.50 -10.82 17.77
C LYS A 358 11.99 -11.00 18.08
N GLY A 359 12.71 -11.65 17.17
CA GLY A 359 14.12 -11.98 17.33
C GLY A 359 14.40 -13.36 17.91
N ASP A 360 13.41 -14.01 18.56
CA ASP A 360 13.54 -15.40 19.00
C ASP A 360 13.71 -16.35 17.80
N LYS A 361 14.14 -17.57 18.09
CA LYS A 361 14.15 -18.66 17.12
C LYS A 361 12.91 -19.51 17.27
N TYR A 362 12.31 -19.91 16.15
CA TYR A 362 11.23 -20.90 16.16
C TYR A 362 11.77 -22.23 16.73
N PRO A 363 11.22 -22.71 17.86
CA PRO A 363 11.80 -23.85 18.55
C PRO A 363 11.45 -25.16 17.85
N ALA A 364 12.35 -26.15 17.97
CA ALA A 364 12.01 -27.53 17.73
C ALA A 364 11.15 -28.04 18.89
N ARG A 365 9.97 -28.60 18.61
CA ARG A 365 9.10 -29.24 19.61
C ARG A 365 8.26 -30.33 19.00
N GLN A 366 7.53 -31.04 19.84
CA GLN A 366 6.47 -31.94 19.43
C GLN A 366 5.16 -31.16 19.23
N VAL A 367 4.41 -31.52 18.20
CA VAL A 367 3.02 -31.12 17.98
C VAL A 367 2.15 -31.93 18.96
N GLU A 368 1.41 -31.23 19.80
CA GLU A 368 0.57 -31.84 20.84
C GLU A 368 -0.91 -31.54 20.61
N ASN A 369 -1.75 -32.57 20.74
CA ASN A 369 -3.21 -32.39 20.79
C ASN A 369 -3.77 -32.88 22.13
N GLN A 370 -4.81 -32.20 22.58
CA GLN A 370 -5.62 -32.65 23.69
C GLN A 370 -6.56 -33.77 23.23
N THR A 371 -6.40 -34.95 23.80
CA THR A 371 -7.29 -36.10 23.57
C THR A 371 -8.00 -36.51 24.86
N ARG A 372 -8.88 -37.51 24.75
CA ARG A 372 -9.57 -38.10 25.90
C ARG A 372 -8.61 -38.67 26.96
N ASN A 373 -7.42 -39.09 26.55
CA ASN A 373 -6.43 -39.73 27.43
C ASN A 373 -5.33 -38.74 27.86
N GLY A 374 -5.55 -37.44 27.67
CA GLY A 374 -4.56 -36.40 27.94
C GLY A 374 -3.88 -35.89 26.66
N ARG A 375 -2.71 -35.28 26.81
CA ARG A 375 -1.93 -34.78 25.66
C ARG A 375 -1.33 -35.93 24.87
N THR A 376 -1.50 -35.90 23.56
CA THR A 376 -0.90 -36.86 22.64
C THR A 376 0.04 -36.14 21.69
N THR A 377 1.25 -36.66 21.55
CA THR A 377 2.24 -36.18 20.57
C THR A 377 1.89 -36.73 19.19
N LEU A 378 1.77 -35.86 18.20
CA LEU A 378 1.49 -36.22 16.81
C LEU A 378 2.75 -36.33 15.95
N GLY A 379 3.87 -35.76 16.41
CA GLY A 379 5.15 -35.78 15.72
C GLY A 379 5.91 -34.46 15.90
N PRO A 380 7.09 -34.31 15.28
CA PRO A 380 7.86 -33.07 15.36
C PRO A 380 7.16 -31.93 14.60
N ALA A 381 7.26 -30.72 15.14
CA ALA A 381 6.93 -29.51 14.41
C ALA A 381 7.87 -29.37 13.20
N VAL A 382 7.35 -28.98 12.05
CA VAL A 382 8.14 -28.64 10.85
C VAL A 382 8.01 -27.18 10.47
N LEU A 383 6.91 -26.54 10.87
CA LEU A 383 6.68 -25.12 10.62
C LEU A 383 5.84 -24.46 11.71
N TRP A 384 5.85 -23.13 11.70
CA TRP A 384 5.11 -22.27 12.61
C TRP A 384 4.27 -21.23 11.88
N ARG A 385 3.07 -20.96 12.39
CA ARG A 385 2.16 -19.91 11.88
C ARG A 385 1.71 -18.98 12.99
N TRP A 386 1.56 -17.71 12.66
CA TRP A 386 1.07 -16.69 13.60
C TRP A 386 -0.43 -16.87 13.88
N GLU A 387 -0.85 -16.67 15.13
CA GLU A 387 -2.24 -16.86 15.57
C GLU A 387 -2.87 -15.60 16.18
N ALA A 388 -2.16 -14.92 17.07
CA ALA A 388 -2.70 -13.82 17.86
C ALA A 388 -1.59 -12.91 18.40
N TYR A 389 -1.95 -11.70 18.82
CA TYR A 389 -1.01 -10.77 19.44
C TYR A 389 -0.65 -11.17 20.87
N PRO A 390 0.53 -10.78 21.41
CA PRO A 390 0.97 -11.20 22.75
C PRO A 390 0.06 -10.76 23.90
N ASP A 391 -0.69 -9.67 23.71
CA ASP A 391 -1.66 -9.09 24.63
C ASP A 391 -3.09 -9.64 24.43
N ALA A 392 -3.27 -10.62 23.53
CA ALA A 392 -4.48 -11.43 23.47
C ALA A 392 -4.70 -12.15 24.81
N GLN A 393 -5.94 -12.12 25.30
CA GLN A 393 -6.33 -12.90 26.47
C GLN A 393 -6.54 -14.36 26.09
N MET A 394 -5.54 -15.19 26.39
CA MET A 394 -5.50 -16.61 26.05
C MET A 394 -6.09 -17.51 27.15
N THR A 395 -6.44 -16.93 28.29
CA THR A 395 -7.03 -17.63 29.43
C THR A 395 -8.23 -16.88 30.00
N ALA A 396 -9.17 -17.61 30.59
CA ALA A 396 -10.33 -17.09 31.31
C ALA A 396 -10.70 -18.04 32.45
N ARG A 397 -11.45 -17.60 33.46
CA ARG A 397 -11.99 -18.52 34.48
C ARG A 397 -13.43 -18.90 34.17
N SER A 398 -13.89 -20.01 34.74
CA SER A 398 -15.31 -20.38 34.68
C SER A 398 -16.22 -19.23 35.13
N GLU A 399 -17.37 -19.11 34.47
CA GLU A 399 -18.40 -18.09 34.72
C GLU A 399 -18.01 -16.63 34.45
N GLU A 400 -16.73 -16.33 34.19
CA GLU A 400 -16.30 -15.02 33.71
C GLU A 400 -16.85 -14.75 32.31
N ARG A 401 -16.91 -13.46 31.93
CA ARG A 401 -17.18 -13.11 30.54
C ARG A 401 -15.99 -13.54 29.69
N CYS A 402 -16.27 -14.30 28.64
CA CYS A 402 -15.30 -14.79 27.69
C CYS A 402 -14.63 -13.60 27.00
N PRO A 403 -13.30 -13.48 27.06
CA PRO A 403 -12.64 -12.29 26.55
C PRO A 403 -12.52 -12.28 25.01
N ARG A 404 -12.69 -13.44 24.37
CA ARG A 404 -12.62 -13.59 22.91
C ARG A 404 -13.33 -14.85 22.42
N SER A 405 -13.99 -14.76 21.26
CA SER A 405 -14.62 -15.92 20.64
C SER A 405 -13.60 -17.00 20.27
N GLY A 406 -13.97 -18.26 20.43
CA GLY A 406 -13.13 -19.38 20.00
C GLY A 406 -13.47 -20.71 20.66
N LEU A 407 -12.57 -21.66 20.46
CA LEU A 407 -12.54 -22.93 21.16
C LEU A 407 -11.74 -22.76 22.45
N TRP A 408 -12.33 -23.18 23.56
CA TRP A 408 -11.76 -23.04 24.90
C TRP A 408 -11.70 -24.40 25.58
N LEU A 409 -10.57 -24.73 26.17
CA LEU A 409 -10.35 -25.97 26.90
C LEU A 409 -10.18 -25.70 28.38
N ALA A 410 -11.01 -26.33 29.20
CA ALA A 410 -10.89 -26.22 30.64
C ALA A 410 -9.68 -27.01 31.16
N THR A 411 -8.95 -26.41 32.09
CA THR A 411 -7.87 -27.02 32.86
C THR A 411 -8.22 -26.90 34.33
N ILE A 412 -8.30 -28.04 35.02
CA ILE A 412 -8.55 -28.10 36.46
C ILE A 412 -7.19 -28.34 37.15
N PRO A 413 -6.79 -27.49 38.11
CA PRO A 413 -5.59 -27.75 38.90
C PRO A 413 -5.70 -29.11 39.61
N SER A 414 -4.64 -29.93 39.56
CA SER A 414 -4.65 -31.32 40.05
C SER A 414 -4.65 -31.48 41.58
N TYR A 415 -4.82 -30.40 42.35
CA TYR A 415 -4.71 -30.45 43.81
C TYR A 415 -5.97 -31.04 44.44
N GLY A 416 -5.87 -32.28 44.93
CA GLY A 416 -6.87 -32.89 45.83
C GLY A 416 -8.12 -33.47 45.17
N LEU A 417 -8.08 -33.81 43.87
CA LEU A 417 -9.20 -34.41 43.16
C LEU A 417 -9.37 -35.91 43.52
N SER A 418 -10.60 -36.33 43.83
CA SER A 418 -10.96 -37.75 44.01
C SER A 418 -11.05 -38.48 42.66
N GLU A 419 -10.97 -39.83 42.64
CA GLU A 419 -11.12 -40.64 41.41
C GLU A 419 -12.41 -40.32 40.61
N TYR A 420 -13.49 -39.93 41.29
CA TYR A 420 -14.74 -39.49 40.65
C TYR A 420 -14.57 -38.18 39.86
N MET A 421 -13.76 -37.24 40.37
CA MET A 421 -13.39 -36.02 39.66
C MET A 421 -12.48 -36.31 38.47
N THR A 422 -11.66 -37.37 38.53
CA THR A 422 -10.90 -37.90 37.39
C THR A 422 -11.81 -38.43 36.28
N HIS A 423 -13.00 -38.93 36.62
CA HIS A 423 -13.98 -39.34 35.62
C HIS A 423 -14.72 -38.16 34.97
N LEU A 424 -15.05 -37.11 35.74
CA LEU A 424 -15.56 -35.82 35.21
C LEU A 424 -14.53 -35.11 34.32
N LEU A 425 -13.23 -35.23 34.64
CA LEU A 425 -12.13 -34.79 33.80
C LEU A 425 -12.17 -35.41 32.39
N HIS A 426 -12.80 -36.57 32.19
CA HIS A 426 -12.98 -37.14 30.85
C HIS A 426 -14.13 -36.53 30.05
N THR A 427 -15.09 -35.87 30.70
CA THR A 427 -16.23 -35.19 30.05
C THR A 427 -15.97 -33.69 29.80
N THR A 428 -15.05 -33.07 30.55
CA THR A 428 -14.63 -31.67 30.40
C THR A 428 -13.45 -31.48 29.43
N GLN A 429 -13.05 -32.57 28.76
CA GLN A 429 -11.97 -32.63 27.76
C GLN A 429 -12.37 -32.15 26.37
N TYR A 430 -13.61 -31.75 26.16
CA TYR A 430 -14.03 -31.17 24.88
C TYR A 430 -13.80 -29.67 24.90
N ALA A 431 -13.17 -29.17 23.84
CA ALA A 431 -13.10 -27.74 23.63
C ALA A 431 -14.51 -27.19 23.44
N HIS A 432 -14.88 -26.18 24.23
CA HIS A 432 -16.15 -25.50 24.11
C HIS A 432 -16.02 -24.30 23.18
N SER A 433 -16.92 -24.21 22.21
CA SER A 433 -17.06 -23.01 21.41
C SER A 433 -17.80 -21.96 22.24
N VAL A 434 -17.13 -20.88 22.59
CA VAL A 434 -17.69 -19.75 23.37
C VAL A 434 -17.56 -18.49 22.53
N GLU A 435 -18.60 -17.62 22.51
CA GLU A 435 -18.50 -16.29 21.90
C GLU A 435 -17.92 -15.28 22.88
N ALA A 436 -17.30 -14.22 22.36
CA ALA A 436 -16.87 -13.09 23.18
C ALA A 436 -18.06 -12.51 23.96
N ASP A 437 -17.80 -12.06 25.18
CA ASP A 437 -18.77 -11.54 26.15
C ASP A 437 -19.80 -12.53 26.71
N ASP A 438 -19.94 -13.74 26.14
CA ASP A 438 -20.70 -14.84 26.74
C ASP A 438 -20.02 -15.34 28.01
N ARG A 439 -20.78 -15.99 28.90
CA ARG A 439 -20.18 -16.61 30.09
C ARG A 439 -19.40 -17.86 29.70
N ILE A 440 -18.15 -17.95 30.14
CA ILE A 440 -17.37 -19.18 30.08
C ILE A 440 -18.15 -20.29 30.82
N PRO A 441 -18.29 -21.49 30.23
CA PRO A 441 -19.07 -22.56 30.85
C PRO A 441 -18.58 -22.90 32.26
N SER A 442 -19.54 -23.18 33.14
CA SER A 442 -19.26 -23.84 34.43
C SER A 442 -19.14 -25.34 34.19
N LEU A 443 -18.19 -25.99 34.86
CA LEU A 443 -18.05 -27.45 34.85
C LEU A 443 -18.96 -28.14 35.86
N GLY A 444 -19.66 -27.37 36.71
CA GLY A 444 -20.59 -27.90 37.69
C GLY A 444 -19.90 -28.67 38.81
N LEU A 445 -18.74 -28.20 39.29
CA LEU A 445 -17.93 -28.90 40.31
C LEU A 445 -18.55 -28.95 41.71
N GLY A 446 -19.78 -28.43 41.88
CA GLY A 446 -20.58 -28.49 43.10
C GLY A 446 -20.20 -27.49 44.19
N ASP A 447 -19.01 -26.90 44.13
CA ASP A 447 -18.54 -25.85 45.03
C ASP A 447 -17.99 -24.65 44.23
N ARG A 448 -18.34 -23.45 44.67
CA ARG A 448 -17.99 -22.19 44.00
C ARG A 448 -16.49 -21.90 44.07
N GLU A 449 -15.82 -22.28 45.16
CA GLU A 449 -14.37 -22.10 45.27
C GLU A 449 -13.62 -22.99 44.28
N ARG A 450 -14.06 -24.25 44.12
CA ARG A 450 -13.52 -25.17 43.10
C ARG A 450 -13.81 -24.70 41.68
N GLU A 451 -15.01 -24.21 41.39
CA GLU A 451 -15.35 -23.68 40.07
C GLU A 451 -14.48 -22.46 39.71
N ALA A 452 -14.23 -21.57 40.67
CA ALA A 452 -13.38 -20.39 40.47
C ALA A 452 -11.90 -20.74 40.18
N GLN A 453 -11.46 -21.97 40.45
CA GLN A 453 -10.12 -22.47 40.14
C GLN A 453 -9.99 -23.05 38.73
N VAL A 454 -11.09 -23.27 38.02
CA VAL A 454 -11.07 -23.77 36.64
C VAL A 454 -10.57 -22.66 35.72
N VAL A 455 -9.48 -22.95 35.01
CA VAL A 455 -8.89 -22.05 34.01
C VAL A 455 -9.14 -22.61 32.63
N TRP A 456 -9.80 -21.83 31.80
CA TRP A 456 -10.03 -22.11 30.40
C TRP A 456 -8.90 -21.52 29.57
N THR A 457 -8.36 -22.31 28.64
CA THR A 457 -7.31 -21.89 27.70
C THR A 457 -7.87 -21.82 26.29
N TRP A 458 -7.62 -20.71 25.61
CA TRP A 458 -8.04 -20.53 24.22
C TRP A 458 -7.18 -21.40 23.30
N LEU A 459 -7.84 -22.31 22.59
CA LEU A 459 -7.21 -23.20 21.62
C LEU A 459 -7.21 -22.64 20.21
N GLY A 460 -8.03 -21.64 19.89
CA GLY A 460 -8.10 -21.08 18.54
C GLY A 460 -9.47 -20.54 18.14
N PRO A 461 -9.59 -19.99 16.93
CA PRO A 461 -10.89 -19.70 16.31
C PRO A 461 -11.74 -20.98 16.17
N LYS A 462 -13.06 -20.83 16.11
CA LYS A 462 -14.01 -21.96 15.99
C LYS A 462 -13.81 -22.81 14.72
N ASN A 463 -13.32 -22.21 13.64
CA ASN A 463 -13.18 -22.82 12.31
C ASN A 463 -11.72 -22.96 11.85
N ALA A 464 -10.78 -23.07 12.80
CA ALA A 464 -9.34 -23.02 12.51
C ALA A 464 -8.72 -24.37 12.19
#